data_AF-S4PVU4-F1
#
_entry.id   AF-S4PVU4-F1
#
_cell.length_a   1.000
_cell.length_b   1.000
_cell.length_c   1.000
_cell.angle_alpha   90.00
_cell.angle_beta   90.00
_cell.angle_gamma   90.00
#
_symmetry.space_group_name_H-M   'P 1'
#
loop_
_entity.id
_entity.type
_entity.pdbx_description
1 polymer ?
#
loop_
_entity_poly.entity_id
_entity_poly.type
_entity_poly.pdbx_seq_one_letter_code
_entity_poly.pdbx_strand_id
1 'polypeptide(L)'
;MPVTNEDARKCELCGIQGDGVADGVSRLLNCDVDRWVHLNCALWSEGVYETVSGALMNVDSALANGSNATCAVCRRLGATVRCFKVRCGSVYHVGCAVKENCVFYKNKTAFCASHAPKNEKDNELTTLSVGRRVFVCR
;
A
#
# COMPACT_ATOMS: atom_id res chain seq x y z
N MET A 1 36.63 -10.36 -2.21
CA MET A 1 35.80 -9.31 -1.58
C MET A 1 34.47 -9.96 -1.20
N PRO A 2 33.99 -9.89 0.05
CA PRO A 2 32.67 -10.40 0.34
C PRO A 2 31.65 -9.45 -0.30
N VAL A 3 30.88 -9.95 -1.26
CA VAL A 3 29.65 -9.28 -1.69
C VAL A 3 28.73 -9.35 -0.49
N THR A 4 28.61 -8.27 0.27
CA THR A 4 27.52 -8.13 1.23
C THR A 4 26.26 -8.08 0.37
N ASN A 5 25.50 -9.17 0.39
CA ASN A 5 24.28 -9.33 -0.41
C ASN A 5 23.14 -8.52 0.24
N GLU A 6 23.36 -7.22 0.38
CA GLU A 6 22.37 -6.29 0.91
C GLU A 6 21.24 -6.19 -0.10
N ASP A 7 20.02 -6.48 0.36
CA ASP A 7 18.82 -6.39 -0.46
C ASP A 7 18.61 -4.93 -0.91
N ALA A 8 19.10 -4.60 -2.10
CA ALA A 8 19.01 -3.25 -2.68
C ALA A 8 17.61 -2.92 -3.22
N ARG A 9 16.67 -3.87 -3.18
CA ARG A 9 15.31 -3.66 -3.68
C ARG A 9 14.62 -2.63 -2.79
N LYS A 10 13.97 -1.65 -3.41
CA LYS A 10 13.20 -0.61 -2.72
C LYS A 10 11.79 -0.53 -3.31
N CYS A 11 10.82 -0.24 -2.45
CA CYS A 11 9.47 0.01 -2.90
C CYS A 11 9.38 1.40 -3.54
N GLU A 12 8.90 1.48 -4.78
CA GLU A 12 8.72 2.74 -5.53
C GLU A 12 7.67 3.67 -4.90
N LEU A 13 6.75 3.13 -4.09
CA LEU A 13 5.71 3.92 -3.41
C LEU A 13 6.19 4.49 -2.07
N CYS A 14 6.71 3.66 -1.16
CA CYS A 14 7.08 4.12 0.18
C CYS A 14 8.57 4.45 0.34
N GLY A 15 9.41 4.07 -0.63
CA GLY A 15 10.87 4.29 -0.59
C GLY A 15 11.62 3.40 0.41
N ILE A 16 10.93 2.50 1.11
CA ILE A 16 11.56 1.60 2.09
C ILE A 16 12.29 0.47 1.35
N GLN A 17 13.50 0.18 1.81
CA GLN A 17 14.35 -0.90 1.30
C GLN A 17 13.98 -2.24 1.94
N GLY A 18 14.02 -3.30 1.13
CA GLY A 18 13.74 -4.67 1.55
C GLY A 18 12.27 -4.96 1.85
N ASP A 19 12.00 -6.20 2.27
CA ASP A 19 10.67 -6.63 2.68
C ASP A 19 10.25 -5.99 4.01
N GLY A 20 8.96 -5.67 4.15
CA GLY A 20 8.39 -5.23 5.41
C GLY A 20 7.67 -6.34 6.18
N VAL A 21 7.22 -6.02 7.38
CA VAL A 21 6.37 -6.92 8.18
C VAL A 21 5.08 -7.27 7.44
N ALA A 22 4.64 -8.52 7.56
CA ALA A 22 3.44 -9.03 6.86
C ALA A 22 2.19 -8.20 7.19
N ASP A 23 2.04 -7.84 8.47
CA ASP A 23 0.97 -6.97 8.98
C ASP A 23 1.34 -5.48 8.86
N GLY A 24 1.79 -5.08 7.67
CA GLY A 24 2.29 -3.73 7.40
C GLY A 24 2.42 -3.49 5.91
N VAL A 25 3.59 -3.07 5.43
CA VAL A 25 3.82 -2.94 3.98
C VAL A 25 3.98 -4.29 3.29
N SER A 26 4.31 -5.36 4.02
CA SER A 26 4.51 -6.72 3.51
C SER A 26 5.72 -6.84 2.57
N ARG A 27 5.85 -7.99 1.90
CA ARG A 27 6.95 -8.31 0.96
C ARG A 27 6.92 -7.44 -0.30
N LEU A 28 8.06 -7.28 -0.95
CA LEU A 28 8.23 -6.68 -2.26
C LEU A 28 7.76 -7.63 -3.37
N LEU A 29 7.02 -7.07 -4.32
CA LEU A 29 6.62 -7.70 -5.58
C LEU A 29 7.41 -7.03 -6.71
N ASN A 30 7.88 -7.83 -7.67
CA ASN A 30 8.46 -7.29 -8.89
C ASN A 30 7.33 -6.67 -9.73
N CYS A 31 7.43 -5.39 -10.07
CA CYS A 31 6.49 -4.71 -10.96
C CYS A 31 7.11 -4.39 -12.33
N ASP A 32 8.42 -4.18 -12.40
CA ASP A 32 9.18 -3.94 -13.64
C ASP A 32 10.61 -4.52 -13.56
N VAL A 33 11.38 -4.41 -14.64
CA VAL A 33 12.84 -4.62 -14.62
C VAL A 33 13.45 -3.72 -13.55
N ASP A 34 14.05 -4.35 -12.53
CA ASP A 34 14.64 -3.71 -11.35
C ASP A 34 13.72 -2.78 -10.54
N ARG A 35 12.39 -2.86 -10.74
CA ARG A 35 11.41 -2.06 -9.99
C ARG A 35 10.54 -2.95 -9.12
N TRP A 36 10.36 -2.49 -7.88
CA TRP A 36 9.72 -3.24 -6.83
C TRP A 36 8.68 -2.39 -6.12
N VAL A 37 7.62 -3.05 -5.67
CA VAL A 37 6.58 -2.41 -4.86
C VAL A 37 6.16 -3.35 -3.76
N HIS A 38 5.99 -2.84 -2.55
CA HIS A 38 5.44 -3.62 -1.45
C HIS A 38 4.01 -4.05 -1.78
N LEU A 39 3.68 -5.30 -1.45
CA LEU A 39 2.38 -5.91 -1.74
C LEU A 39 1.26 -5.01 -1.24
N ASN A 40 1.29 -4.60 0.04
CA ASN A 40 0.20 -3.79 0.57
C ASN A 40 0.23 -2.36 0.03
N CYS A 41 1.41 -1.81 -0.29
CA CYS A 41 1.50 -0.51 -0.95
C CYS A 41 0.78 -0.50 -2.31
N ALA A 42 0.97 -1.54 -3.13
CA ALA A 42 0.24 -1.69 -4.39
C ALA A 42 -1.23 -2.02 -4.13
N LEU A 43 -1.52 -3.04 -3.31
CA LEU A 43 -2.87 -3.55 -3.08
C LEU A 43 -3.82 -2.45 -2.60
N TRP A 44 -3.40 -1.58 -1.67
CA TRP A 44 -4.22 -0.52 -1.10
C TRP A 44 -4.17 0.81 -1.85
N SER A 45 -3.46 0.86 -2.98
CA SER A 45 -3.48 2.04 -3.82
C SER A 45 -4.87 2.23 -4.45
N GLU A 46 -5.30 3.49 -4.52
CA GLU A 46 -6.52 3.87 -5.21
C GLU A 46 -6.51 3.38 -6.68
N GLY A 47 -7.60 2.72 -7.10
CA GLY A 47 -7.77 2.22 -8.47
C GLY A 47 -7.12 0.88 -8.78
N VAL A 48 -6.28 0.34 -7.89
CA VAL A 48 -5.78 -1.05 -8.00
C VAL A 48 -6.88 -2.02 -7.62
N TYR A 49 -6.97 -3.17 -8.29
CA TYR A 49 -7.82 -4.28 -7.89
C TYR A 49 -7.09 -5.62 -8.05
N GLU A 50 -7.52 -6.62 -7.30
CA GLU A 50 -6.95 -7.97 -7.33
C GLU A 50 -7.91 -8.90 -8.08
N THR A 51 -7.39 -9.68 -9.03
CA THR A 51 -8.18 -10.72 -9.71
C THR A 51 -8.32 -11.97 -8.84
N VAL A 52 -9.21 -12.88 -9.23
CA VAL A 52 -9.36 -14.19 -8.54
C VAL A 52 -8.07 -15.02 -8.57
N SER A 53 -7.20 -14.80 -9.57
CA SER A 53 -5.90 -15.46 -9.66
C SER A 53 -4.80 -14.82 -8.82
N GLY A 54 -5.09 -13.71 -8.12
CA GLY A 54 -4.12 -12.97 -7.30
C GLY A 54 -3.29 -11.94 -8.08
N ALA A 55 -3.67 -11.61 -9.32
CA ALA A 55 -3.02 -10.56 -10.08
C ALA A 55 -3.49 -9.19 -9.62
N LEU A 56 -2.56 -8.28 -9.30
CA LEU A 56 -2.83 -6.87 -9.09
C LEU A 56 -2.83 -6.14 -10.42
N MET A 57 -3.95 -5.48 -10.73
CA MET A 57 -4.17 -4.69 -11.93
C MET A 57 -4.06 -3.19 -11.63
N ASN A 58 -3.72 -2.39 -12.63
CA ASN A 58 -3.56 -0.92 -12.54
C ASN A 58 -2.43 -0.45 -11.60
N VAL A 59 -1.43 -1.29 -11.34
CA VAL A 59 -0.30 -0.92 -10.47
C VAL A 59 0.52 0.22 -11.09
N ASP A 60 0.69 0.25 -12.41
CA ASP A 60 1.39 1.36 -13.09
C ASP A 60 0.68 2.70 -12.93
N SER A 61 -0.65 2.71 -13.02
CA SER A 61 -1.45 3.91 -12.76
C SER A 61 -1.28 4.38 -11.31
N ALA A 62 -1.24 3.46 -10.34
CA ALA A 62 -0.97 3.80 -8.95
C ALA A 62 0.43 4.36 -8.74
N LEU A 63 1.45 3.82 -9.41
CA LEU A 63 2.83 4.34 -9.37
C LEU A 63 2.89 5.75 -9.96
N ALA A 64 2.26 5.97 -11.13
CA ALA A 64 2.19 7.26 -11.78
C ALA A 64 1.49 8.31 -10.89
N ASN A 65 0.33 7.96 -10.32
CA ASN A 65 -0.42 8.84 -9.43
C ASN A 65 0.35 9.12 -8.12
N GLY A 66 0.99 8.09 -7.56
CA GLY A 66 1.79 8.17 -6.35
C GLY A 66 2.98 9.13 -6.49
N SER A 67 3.58 9.22 -7.67
CA SER A 67 4.77 10.05 -7.93
C SER A 67 4.59 11.53 -7.54
N ASN A 68 3.36 12.05 -7.61
CA ASN A 68 3.03 13.45 -7.28
C ASN A 68 2.23 13.58 -5.97
N ALA A 69 1.89 12.47 -5.32
CA ALA A 69 1.03 12.47 -4.14
C ALA A 69 1.87 12.52 -2.86
N THR A 70 1.66 13.56 -2.06
CA THR A 70 2.37 13.79 -0.80
C THR A 70 1.65 13.13 0.37
N CYS A 71 2.37 12.31 1.14
CA CYS A 71 1.84 11.71 2.35
C CYS A 71 1.46 12.77 3.38
N ALA A 72 0.25 12.69 3.95
CA ALA A 72 -0.21 13.58 5.02
C ALA A 72 0.65 13.53 6.30
N VAL A 73 1.40 12.44 6.51
CA VAL A 73 2.16 12.16 7.74
C VAL A 73 3.64 12.49 7.56
N CYS A 74 4.33 11.78 6.68
CA CYS A 74 5.78 11.94 6.50
C CYS A 74 6.17 13.04 5.51
N ARG A 75 5.18 13.63 4.80
CA ARG A 75 5.35 14.69 3.79
C ARG A 75 6.24 14.30 2.60
N ARG A 76 6.47 13.00 2.36
CA ARG A 76 7.20 12.47 1.20
C ARG A 76 6.22 12.04 0.09
N LEU A 77 6.72 12.00 -1.15
CA LEU A 77 5.97 11.54 -2.33
C LEU A 77 5.74 10.01 -2.30
N GLY A 78 4.91 9.50 -3.20
CA GLY A 78 4.63 8.07 -3.38
C GLY A 78 3.44 7.53 -2.56
N ALA A 79 2.68 8.40 -1.90
CA ALA A 79 1.53 8.02 -1.10
C ALA A 79 0.30 7.73 -1.99
N THR A 80 -0.38 6.61 -1.78
CA THR A 80 -1.49 6.17 -2.65
C THR A 80 -2.73 5.66 -1.91
N VAL A 81 -2.65 5.50 -0.58
CA VAL A 81 -3.80 5.10 0.24
C VAL A 81 -4.63 6.34 0.53
N ARG A 82 -5.75 6.52 -0.17
CA ARG A 82 -6.66 7.66 0.02
C ARG A 82 -7.74 7.34 1.05
N CYS A 83 -8.05 8.31 1.91
CA CYS A 83 -9.25 8.25 2.73
C CYS A 83 -10.51 8.29 1.86
N PHE A 84 -11.40 7.30 2.00
CA PHE A 84 -12.60 7.13 1.17
C PHE A 84 -13.69 8.19 1.44
N LYS A 85 -13.62 8.92 2.56
CA LYS A 85 -14.55 10.02 2.85
C LYS A 85 -14.52 11.08 1.74
N VAL A 86 -15.69 11.32 1.14
CA VAL A 86 -15.90 12.39 0.16
C VAL A 86 -15.33 13.73 0.64
N ARG A 87 -14.55 14.39 -0.22
CA ARG A 87 -13.81 15.66 0.03
C ARG A 87 -12.66 15.58 1.04
N CYS A 88 -12.32 14.41 1.57
CA CYS A 88 -11.08 14.23 2.32
C CYS A 88 -9.90 14.10 1.34
N GLY A 89 -8.98 15.08 1.38
CA GLY A 89 -7.78 15.08 0.55
C GLY A 89 -6.62 14.24 1.10
N SER A 90 -6.79 13.60 2.26
CA SER A 90 -5.67 12.92 2.93
C SER A 90 -5.28 11.64 2.21
N VAL A 91 -3.99 11.55 1.86
CA VAL A 91 -3.36 10.40 1.23
C VAL A 91 -2.16 9.96 2.07
N TYR A 92 -1.96 8.64 2.18
CA TYR A 92 -0.98 8.03 3.07
C TYR A 92 -0.17 6.97 2.34
N HIS A 93 1.08 6.77 2.77
CA HIS A 93 1.71 5.45 2.60
C HIS A 93 1.02 4.45 3.52
N VAL A 94 1.00 3.16 3.15
CA VAL A 94 0.40 2.12 4.01
C VAL A 94 0.98 2.14 5.42
N GLY A 95 2.32 2.14 5.56
CA GLY A 95 2.95 2.16 6.88
C GLY A 95 2.61 3.43 7.69
N CYS A 96 2.45 4.58 7.02
CA CYS A 96 2.02 5.82 7.68
C CYS A 96 0.54 5.76 8.09
N ALA A 97 -0.31 5.18 7.26
CA ALA A 97 -1.73 5.01 7.53
C ALA A 97 -1.93 4.12 8.78
N VAL A 98 -1.22 2.99 8.85
CA VAL A 98 -1.23 2.10 10.01
C VAL A 98 -0.78 2.84 11.27
N LYS A 99 0.32 3.62 11.19
CA LYS A 99 0.83 4.41 12.32
C LYS A 99 -0.17 5.45 12.83
N GLU A 100 -0.91 6.10 11.93
CA GLU A 100 -1.94 7.10 12.28
C GLU A 100 -3.31 6.48 12.58
N ASN A 101 -3.40 5.17 12.80
CA ASN A 101 -4.65 4.47 13.08
C ASN A 101 -5.73 4.68 12.01
N CYS A 102 -5.31 4.77 10.74
CA CYS A 102 -6.25 4.63 9.63
C CYS A 102 -6.84 3.23 9.65
N VAL A 103 -8.13 3.14 9.32
CA VAL A 103 -8.90 1.90 9.35
C VAL A 103 -9.07 1.39 7.93
N PHE A 104 -8.83 0.10 7.74
CA PHE A 104 -8.95 -0.58 6.46
C PHE A 104 -10.14 -1.54 6.50
N TYR A 105 -10.90 -1.63 5.41
CA TYR A 105 -12.13 -2.42 5.36
C TYR A 105 -12.07 -3.53 4.30
N LYS A 106 -12.84 -4.60 4.51
CA LYS A 106 -12.92 -5.76 3.59
C LYS A 106 -13.32 -5.39 2.16
N ASN A 107 -14.09 -4.31 1.99
CA ASN A 107 -14.50 -3.78 0.70
C ASN A 107 -13.41 -2.95 -0.01
N LYS A 108 -12.17 -2.99 0.47
CA LYS A 108 -11.02 -2.26 -0.07
C LYS A 108 -11.09 -0.73 0.08
N THR A 109 -11.87 -0.25 1.04
CA THR A 109 -11.84 1.16 1.43
C THR A 109 -10.93 1.38 2.64
N ALA A 110 -10.33 2.58 2.72
CA ALA A 110 -9.54 3.00 3.87
C ALA A 110 -10.04 4.36 4.35
N PHE A 111 -10.07 4.58 5.66
CA PHE A 111 -10.48 5.84 6.28
C PHE A 111 -9.39 6.34 7.22
N CYS A 112 -9.15 7.65 7.26
CA CYS A 112 -8.30 8.22 8.31
C CYS A 112 -9.00 8.14 9.67
N ALA A 113 -8.22 8.23 10.75
CA ALA A 113 -8.76 8.16 12.11
C ALA A 113 -9.92 9.14 12.37
N SER A 114 -9.92 10.32 11.74
CA SER A 114 -11.01 11.32 11.86
C SER A 114 -12.30 10.92 11.15
N HIS A 115 -12.25 10.01 10.19
CA HIS A 115 -13.39 9.64 9.35
C HIS A 115 -13.75 8.16 9.42
N ALA A 116 -13.10 7.39 10.29
CA ALA A 116 -13.42 5.99 10.53
C ALA A 116 -14.90 5.84 11.00
N PRO A 117 -15.73 5.12 10.24
CA PRO A 117 -17.11 4.81 10.65
C PRO A 117 -17.15 4.07 11.99
N LYS A 118 -17.98 4.53 12.93
CA LYS A 118 -18.07 3.92 14.28
C LYS A 118 -18.91 2.63 14.33
N ASN A 119 -19.72 2.39 13.30
CA ASN A 119 -20.74 1.35 13.24
C ASN A 119 -20.38 0.17 12.32
N GLU A 120 -19.17 0.14 11.77
CA GLU A 120 -18.77 -0.89 10.78
C GLU A 120 -17.64 -1.81 11.26
N LYS A 121 -17.50 -2.00 12.58
CA LYS A 121 -16.39 -2.78 13.17
C LYS A 121 -16.24 -4.20 12.61
N ASP A 122 -17.34 -4.87 12.26
CA ASP A 122 -17.31 -6.23 11.69
C ASP A 122 -16.70 -6.29 10.28
N ASN A 123 -16.69 -5.15 9.58
CA ASN A 123 -16.12 -5.00 8.24
C ASN A 123 -14.67 -4.50 8.25
N GLU A 124 -14.18 -4.06 9.42
CA GLU A 124 -12.79 -3.64 9.61
C GLU A 124 -11.86 -4.85 9.47
N LEU A 125 -10.72 -4.63 8.80
CA LEU A 125 -9.64 -5.57 8.77
C LEU A 125 -8.82 -5.42 10.04
N THR A 126 -8.71 -6.51 10.79
CA THR A 126 -7.87 -6.60 11.98
C THR A 126 -6.39 -6.82 11.64
N THR A 127 -6.09 -7.20 10.39
CA THR A 127 -4.74 -7.40 9.88
C THR A 127 -4.65 -7.07 8.40
N LEU A 128 -3.51 -6.55 7.97
CA LEU A 128 -3.12 -6.39 6.57
C LEU A 128 -2.30 -7.56 6.04
N SER A 129 -2.15 -8.64 6.82
CA SER A 129 -1.41 -9.83 6.39
C SER A 129 -2.09 -10.52 5.21
N VAL A 130 -1.33 -10.72 4.13
CA VAL A 130 -1.82 -11.38 2.91
C VAL A 130 -1.11 -12.73 2.74
N GLY A 131 -1.77 -13.79 3.22
CA GLY A 131 -1.28 -15.17 3.15
C GLY A 131 -1.50 -15.88 1.80
N ARG A 132 -2.33 -15.29 0.92
CA ARG A 132 -2.58 -15.80 -0.44
C ARG A 132 -1.47 -15.39 -1.40
N ARG A 133 -1.38 -16.09 -2.54
CA ARG A 133 -0.47 -15.75 -3.62
C ARG A 133 -0.97 -14.49 -4.32
N VAL A 134 -0.12 -13.46 -4.35
CA VAL A 134 -0.39 -12.17 -5.01
C VAL A 134 0.84 -11.77 -5.81
N PHE A 135 0.64 -11.26 -7.02
CA PHE A 135 1.68 -10.77 -7.93
C PHE A 135 1.18 -9.58 -8.75
N VAL A 136 2.09 -8.80 -9.33
CA VAL A 136 1.74 -7.70 -10.24
C VAL A 136 1.63 -8.26 -11.65
N CYS A 137 0.50 -8.03 -12.32
CA CYS A 137 0.32 -8.43 -13.72
C CYS A 137 0.55 -7.21 -14.62
N ARG A 138 1.24 -7.45 -15.74
CA ARG A 138 1.42 -6.48 -16.81
C ARG A 138 0.37 -6.70 -17.89
#